data_AF-A0A534KXR2-F1
#
_entry.id   AF-A0A534KXR2-F1
#
_cell.length_a   1.000
_cell.length_b   1.000
_cell.length_c   1.000
_cell.angle_alpha   90.00
_cell.angle_beta   90.00
_cell.angle_gamma   90.00
#
_symmetry.space_group_name_H-M   'P 1'
#
loop_
_entity.id
_entity.type
_entity.pdbx_description
1 polymer ?
#
loop_
_entity_poly.entity_id
_entity_poly.type
_entity_poly.pdbx_seq_one_letter_code
_entity_poly.pdbx_strand_id
1 'polypeptide(L)' 'GIGRQEAHKLVREATQKARAKEIHLRDALLAEPKVTKLLSKKEIEAAMDPNAYLGESFAIVDAVVKRVR' A
#
# COMPACT_ATOMS: atom_id res chain seq x y z
N GLY A 1 -5.15 10.98 -10.09
CA GLY A 1 -5.50 9.63 -9.61
C GLY A 1 -6.39 8.92 -10.61
N ILE A 2 -6.66 7.64 -10.41
CA ILE A 2 -7.53 6.80 -11.27
C ILE A 2 -8.77 6.33 -10.50
N GLY A 3 -9.78 5.85 -11.21
CA GLY A 3 -11.01 5.35 -10.58
C GLY A 3 -10.73 4.15 -9.67
N ARG A 4 -11.48 4.02 -8.56
CA ARG A 4 -11.28 2.96 -7.54
C ARG A 4 -11.21 1.55 -8.12
N GLN A 5 -12.08 1.23 -9.08
CA GLN A 5 -12.11 -0.09 -9.72
C GLN A 5 -10.86 -0.35 -10.56
N GLU A 6 -10.41 0.65 -11.30
CA GLU A 6 -9.20 0.58 -12.11
C GLU A 6 -7.96 0.46 -11.22
N ALA A 7 -7.89 1.23 -10.13
CA ALA A 7 -6.82 1.12 -9.13
C ALA A 7 -6.76 -0.28 -8.52
N HIS A 8 -7.90 -0.81 -8.09
CA HIS A 8 -7.97 -2.14 -7.50
C HIS A 8 -7.54 -3.24 -8.49
N LYS A 9 -8.00 -3.15 -9.75
CA LYS A 9 -7.59 -4.08 -10.81
C LYS A 9 -6.08 -4.04 -11.02
N LEU A 10 -5.51 -2.84 -11.11
CA LEU A 10 -4.09 -2.64 -11.35
C LEU A 10 -3.23 -3.19 -10.20
N VAL A 11 -3.60 -2.94 -8.95
CA VAL A 11 -2.89 -3.49 -7.78
C VAL A 11 -2.98 -5.01 -7.78
N ARG A 12 -4.15 -5.58 -8.09
CA ARG A 12 -4.34 -7.03 -8.17
C ARG A 12 -3.42 -7.68 -9.22
N GLU A 13 -3.31 -7.08 -10.40
CA GLU A 13 -2.41 -7.54 -11.46
C GLU A 13 -0.94 -7.47 -11.02
N ALA A 14 -0.53 -6.37 -10.36
CA ALA A 14 0.81 -6.22 -9.81
C ALA A 14 1.13 -7.29 -8.75
N THR A 15 0.20 -7.59 -7.85
CA THR A 15 0.36 -8.65 -6.83
C THR A 15 0.48 -10.03 -7.45
N GLN A 16 -0.31 -10.33 -8.49
CA GLN A 16 -0.19 -11.59 -9.22
C GLN A 16 1.18 -11.73 -9.90
N LYS A 17 1.66 -10.66 -10.55
CA LYS A 17 3.00 -10.62 -11.16
C LYS A 17 4.10 -10.79 -10.11
N ALA A 18 3.99 -10.10 -8.97
CA ALA A 18 4.95 -10.18 -7.88
C ALA A 18 5.06 -11.61 -7.35
N ARG A 19 3.91 -12.25 -7.10
CA ARG A 19 3.85 -13.64 -6.63
C ARG A 19 4.41 -14.62 -7.65
N ALA A 20 4.05 -14.49 -8.92
CA ALA A 20 4.51 -15.39 -9.98
C ALA A 20 6.03 -15.32 -10.22
N LYS A 21 6.64 -14.16 -9.93
CA LYS A 21 8.08 -13.93 -10.09
C LYS A 21 8.86 -14.00 -8.77
N GLU A 22 8.19 -14.29 -7.65
CA GLU A 22 8.77 -14.28 -6.29
C GLU A 22 9.54 -12.99 -5.96
N ILE A 23 9.02 -11.84 -6.39
CA ILE A 23 9.57 -10.51 -6.11
C ILE A 23 8.69 -9.73 -5.15
N HIS A 24 9.27 -8.68 -4.56
CA HIS A 24 8.51 -7.78 -3.69
C HIS A 24 7.45 -7.01 -4.50
N LEU A 25 6.27 -6.77 -3.91
CA LEU A 25 5.18 -6.03 -4.57
C LEU A 25 5.62 -4.63 -5.04
N ARG A 26 6.43 -3.94 -4.22
CA ARG A 26 7.07 -2.66 -4.59
C ARG A 26 7.76 -2.74 -5.95
N ASP A 27 8.54 -3.78 -6.19
CA ASP A 27 9.34 -3.90 -7.41
C ASP A 27 8.43 -4.20 -8.62
N ALA A 28 7.35 -4.97 -8.42
CA ALA A 28 6.32 -5.16 -9.43
C ALA A 28 5.54 -3.89 -9.76
N LEU A 29 5.26 -3.03 -8.78
CA LEU A 29 4.62 -1.72 -8.97
C LEU A 29 5.55 -0.73 -9.69
N LEU A 30 6.84 -0.71 -9.36
CA LEU A 30 7.83 0.13 -10.03
C LEU A 30 8.08 -0.29 -11.49
N ALA A 31 7.87 -1.57 -11.81
CA ALA A 31 7.96 -2.09 -13.16
C ALA A 31 6.69 -1.83 -14.01
N GLU A 32 5.60 -1.33 -13.42
CA GLU A 32 4.33 -1.09 -14.11
C GLU A 32 4.21 0.37 -14.57
N PRO A 33 4.27 0.67 -15.89
CA PRO A 33 4.25 2.05 -16.39
C PRO A 33 2.99 2.83 -16.02
N LYS A 34 1.85 2.14 -15.86
CA LYS A 34 0.61 2.77 -15.42
C LYS A 34 0.70 3.28 -13.98
N VAL A 35 1.46 2.61 -13.12
CA VAL A 35 1.70 3.04 -11.73
C VAL A 35 2.68 4.19 -11.71
N THR A 36 3.84 4.04 -12.37
CA THR A 36 4.91 5.04 -12.32
C THR A 36 4.56 6.35 -13.02
N LYS A 37 3.56 6.35 -13.91
CA LYS A 37 2.95 7.56 -14.47
C LYS A 37 2.11 8.33 -13.44
N LEU A 38 1.60 7.67 -12.40
CA LEU A 38 0.70 8.24 -11.41
C LEU A 38 1.39 8.52 -10.06
N LEU A 39 2.37 7.70 -9.70
CA LEU A 39 3.09 7.74 -8.44
C LEU A 39 4.59 7.68 -8.70
N SER A 40 5.33 8.56 -8.04
CA SER A 40 6.78 8.53 -7.98
C SER A 40 7.27 7.33 -7.15
N LYS A 41 8.54 6.96 -7.34
CA LYS A 41 9.19 5.91 -6.55
C LYS A 41 9.05 6.13 -5.04
N LYS A 42 9.23 7.38 -4.58
CA LYS A 42 9.13 7.74 -3.17
C LYS A 42 7.71 7.56 -2.62
N GLU A 43 6.69 7.89 -3.41
CA GLU A 43 5.29 7.70 -3.02
C GLU A 43 4.93 6.22 -2.93
N ILE A 44 5.45 5.40 -3.84
CA ILE A 44 5.27 3.94 -3.80
C ILE A 44 5.98 3.34 -2.58
N GLU A 45 7.20 3.78 -2.29
CA GLU A 45 7.95 3.34 -1.10
C GLU A 45 7.23 3.73 0.19
N ALA A 46 6.73 4.96 0.29
CA ALA A 46 5.96 5.42 1.43
C ALA A 46 4.64 4.65 1.60
N ALA A 47 3.94 4.34 0.51
CA ALA A 47 2.70 3.55 0.55
C ALA A 47 2.94 2.07 0.94
N MET A 48 4.16 1.57 0.79
CA MET A 48 4.57 0.22 1.17
C MET A 48 5.19 0.14 2.56
N ASP A 49 5.31 1.27 3.28
CA ASP A 49 5.75 1.27 4.67
C ASP A 49 4.61 0.81 5.59
N PRO A 50 4.74 -0.33 6.29
CA PRO A 50 3.71 -0.80 7.21
C PRO A 50 3.45 0.17 8.37
N ASN A 51 4.44 0.97 8.77
CA ASN A 51 4.27 1.96 9.84
C ASN A 51 3.38 3.13 9.42
N ALA A 52 3.32 3.41 8.11
CA ALA A 52 2.46 4.44 7.55
C ALA A 52 1.00 3.98 7.42
N TYR A 53 0.68 2.71 7.70
CA TYR A 53 -0.64 2.11 7.52
C TYR A 53 -1.27 1.57 8.82
N LEU A 54 -1.00 2.22 9.94
CA LEU A 54 -1.53 1.82 11.26
C LEU A 54 -2.94 2.34 11.55
N GLY A 55 -3.46 3.28 10.76
CA GLY A 55 -4.79 3.85 10.96
C GLY A 55 -4.99 4.42 12.37
N GLU A 56 -6.14 4.13 12.98
CA GLU A 56 -6.48 4.58 14.33
C GLU A 56 -5.97 3.65 15.46
N SER A 57 -5.08 2.70 15.14
CA SER A 57 -4.63 1.70 16.13
C SER A 57 -4.14 2.34 17.43
N PHE A 58 -3.36 3.42 17.36
CA PHE A 58 -2.90 4.16 18.55
C PHE A 58 -4.04 4.81 19.32
N ALA A 59 -4.96 5.49 18.62
CA ALA A 59 -6.09 6.17 19.25
C ALA A 59 -7.01 5.18 19.98
N ILE A 60 -7.22 4.00 19.39
CA ILE A 60 -8.00 2.91 19.98
C ILE A 60 -7.31 2.39 21.23
N VAL A 61 -6.00 2.10 21.17
CA VAL A 61 -5.22 1.63 22.32
C VAL A 61 -5.25 2.66 23.45
N ASP A 62 -5.04 3.94 23.14
CA ASP A 62 -5.08 5.02 24.13
C ASP A 62 -6.45 5.15 24.78
N ALA A 63 -7.54 5.02 24.00
CA ALA A 63 -8.90 5.06 24.52
C ALA A 63 -9.17 3.90 25.49
N VAL A 64 -8.68 2.69 25.18
CA VAL A 64 -8.80 1.52 26.06
C VAL A 64 -8.00 1.72 27.34
N VAL A 65 -6.73 2.14 27.24
CA VAL A 65 -5.85 2.37 28.40
C VAL A 65 -6.41 3.43 29.33
N LYS A 66 -6.96 4.53 28.80
CA LYS A 66 -7.62 5.58 29.59
C LYS A 66 -8.88 5.10 30.31
N ARG A 67 -9.57 4.09 29.77
CA ARG A 67 -10.81 3.56 30.35
C ARG A 67 -10.58 2.57 31.49
N VAL A 68 -9.44 1.89 31.49
CA VAL A 68 -9.09 0.85 32.49
C VAL A 68 -8.15 1.37 33.59
N ARG A 69 -7.62 2.57 33.46
CA ARG A 69 -6.94 3.32 34.52
C ARG A 69 -7.94 4.15 35.31
#